data_AF-A0A2Z3R076-F1
#
_entry.id   AF-A0A2Z3R076-F1
#
_cell.length_a   1.000
_cell.length_b   1.000
_cell.length_c   1.000
_cell.angle_alpha   90.00
_cell.angle_beta   90.00
_cell.angle_gamma   90.00
#
_symmetry.space_group_name_H-M   'P 1'
#
loop_
_entity.id
_entity.type
_entity.pdbx_description
1 polymer ?
#
loop_
_entity_poly.entity_id
_entity_poly.type
_entity_poly.pdbx_seq_one_letter_code
_entity_poly.pdbx_strand_id
1 'polypeptide(L)'
;MSLKTWKQEFYPVPANSPEALATLRAAVEHSLRKWRGLRLKALLKHDVCLSDKLTVGRRRVCGQDGRLAIDSGSCALCWSADVSCDSCLLARVSGFPCDAEGEGPWRAFYRDDDPEPMIALLEKALANT
;
A
#
# COMPACT_ATOMS: atom_id res chain seq x y z
N MET A 1 -6.71 -20.10 -1.61
CA MET A 1 -5.80 -19.01 -2.01
C MET A 1 -6.59 -18.12 -2.94
N SER A 2 -6.90 -16.90 -2.52
CA SER A 2 -7.69 -15.92 -3.28
C SER A 2 -7.47 -14.50 -2.74
N LEU A 3 -7.99 -13.49 -3.43
CA LEU A 3 -8.06 -12.11 -2.94
C LEU A 3 -8.68 -12.01 -1.54
N LYS A 4 -9.68 -12.84 -1.24
CA LYS A 4 -10.29 -12.91 0.10
C LYS A 4 -9.26 -13.29 1.17
N THR A 5 -8.46 -14.32 0.91
CA THR A 5 -7.42 -14.75 1.85
C THR A 5 -6.30 -13.73 2.00
N TRP A 6 -5.97 -12.99 0.93
CA TRP A 6 -5.01 -11.89 0.99
C TRP A 6 -5.53 -10.75 1.87
N LYS A 7 -6.80 -10.35 1.70
CA LYS A 7 -7.43 -9.32 2.53
C LYS A 7 -7.46 -9.73 4.00
N GLN A 8 -7.81 -10.98 4.31
CA GLN A 8 -7.76 -11.49 5.68
C GLN A 8 -6.36 -11.36 6.31
N GLU A 9 -5.31 -11.60 5.53
CA GLU A 9 -3.93 -11.57 6.04
C GLU A 9 -3.32 -10.16 6.06
N PHE A 10 -3.59 -9.32 5.06
CA PHE A 10 -2.88 -8.05 4.86
C PHE A 10 -3.76 -6.80 4.91
N TYR A 11 -5.08 -6.94 4.82
CA TYR A 11 -6.04 -5.83 4.79
C TYR A 11 -7.38 -6.21 5.47
N PRO A 12 -7.35 -6.59 6.77
CA PRO A 12 -8.50 -7.21 7.43
C PRO A 12 -9.66 -6.23 7.68
N VAL A 13 -9.35 -4.93 7.76
CA VAL A 13 -10.33 -3.85 7.92
C VAL A 13 -10.11 -2.80 6.82
N PRO A 14 -11.17 -2.07 6.38
CA PRO A 14 -11.03 -0.95 5.46
C PRO A 14 -10.12 0.15 6.02
N ALA A 15 -9.44 0.89 5.14
CA ALA A 15 -8.54 1.99 5.50
C ALA A 15 -9.24 3.16 6.21
N ASN A 16 -10.54 3.34 6.00
CA ASN A 16 -11.36 4.36 6.65
C ASN A 16 -12.08 3.83 7.91
N SER A 17 -11.74 2.64 8.39
CA SER A 17 -12.38 2.08 9.57
C SER A 17 -11.93 2.80 10.85
N PRO A 18 -12.77 2.84 11.91
CA PRO A 18 -12.38 3.42 13.19
C PRO A 18 -11.10 2.80 13.76
N GLU A 19 -10.87 1.50 13.57
CA GLU A 19 -9.66 0.81 14.02
C GLU A 19 -8.41 1.26 13.26
N ALA A 20 -8.51 1.45 11.95
CA ALA A 20 -7.41 1.92 11.11
C ALA A 20 -7.06 3.40 11.39
N LEU A 21 -8.04 4.20 11.80
CA LEU A 21 -7.89 5.63 12.06
C LEU A 21 -7.80 5.99 13.55
N ALA A 22 -7.79 5.00 14.45
CA ALA A 22 -7.80 5.22 15.90
C ALA A 22 -6.61 6.07 16.38
N THR A 23 -5.44 5.87 15.77
CA THR A 23 -4.24 6.66 16.03
C THR A 23 -3.41 6.77 14.75
N LEU A 24 -2.53 7.76 14.69
CA LEU A 24 -1.57 7.88 13.58
C LEU A 24 -0.73 6.61 13.43
N ARG A 25 -0.29 6.04 14.56
CA ARG A 25 0.42 4.76 14.60
C ARG A 25 -0.39 3.62 13.97
N ALA A 26 -1.67 3.49 14.33
CA ALA A 26 -2.55 2.48 13.74
C ALA A 26 -2.71 2.66 12.22
N ALA A 27 -2.80 3.90 11.73
CA ALA A 27 -2.88 4.19 10.30
C ALA A 27 -1.59 3.79 9.55
N VAL A 28 -0.42 4.01 10.17
CA VAL A 28 0.87 3.55 9.63
C VAL A 28 0.95 2.03 9.63
N GLU A 29 0.63 1.36 10.74
CA GLU A 29 0.69 -0.10 10.86
C GLU A 29 -0.27 -0.78 9.87
N HIS A 30 -1.48 -0.26 9.70
CA HIS A 30 -2.44 -0.70 8.71
C HIS A 30 -1.89 -0.58 7.27
N SER A 31 -1.36 0.60 6.94
CA SER A 31 -0.75 0.85 5.64
C SER A 31 0.46 -0.06 5.39
N LEU A 32 1.35 -0.20 6.37
CA LEU A 32 2.53 -1.07 6.31
C LEU A 32 2.16 -2.53 6.10
N ARG A 33 1.13 -3.02 6.79
CA ARG A 33 0.62 -4.40 6.64
C ARG A 33 0.14 -4.65 5.22
N LYS A 34 -0.62 -3.70 4.63
CA LYS A 34 -1.05 -3.76 3.23
C LYS A 34 0.13 -3.88 2.28
N TRP A 35 1.11 -2.99 2.43
CA TRP A 35 2.30 -2.93 1.56
C TRP A 35 3.17 -4.18 1.66
N ARG A 36 3.32 -4.78 2.85
CA ARG A 36 3.97 -6.09 3.01
C ARG A 36 3.25 -7.20 2.24
N GLY A 37 1.92 -7.11 2.12
CA GLY A 37 1.12 -8.02 1.29
C GLY A 37 1.36 -7.89 -0.21
N LEU A 38 1.94 -6.77 -0.67
CA LEU A 38 2.24 -6.54 -2.09
C LEU A 38 3.58 -7.16 -2.53
N ARG A 39 4.35 -7.72 -1.60
CA ARG A 39 5.55 -8.50 -1.94
C ARG A 39 5.18 -9.68 -2.82
N LEU A 40 6.03 -9.96 -3.80
CA LEU A 40 5.83 -11.07 -4.73
C LEU A 40 5.47 -12.37 -3.99
N LYS A 41 6.24 -12.77 -2.98
CA LYS A 41 5.98 -13.98 -2.18
C LYS A 41 4.55 -14.04 -1.58
N ALA A 42 4.02 -12.91 -1.10
CA ALA A 42 2.67 -12.84 -0.55
C ALA A 42 1.61 -12.92 -1.66
N LEU A 43 1.80 -12.20 -2.76
CA LEU A 43 0.92 -12.28 -3.94
C LEU A 43 0.87 -13.70 -4.52
N LEU A 44 2.02 -14.37 -4.64
CA LEU A 44 2.15 -15.77 -5.06
C LEU A 44 1.36 -16.70 -4.12
N LYS A 45 1.53 -16.54 -2.80
CA LYS A 45 0.88 -17.35 -1.77
C LYS A 45 -0.66 -17.28 -1.83
N HIS A 46 -1.21 -16.12 -2.18
CA HIS A 46 -2.67 -15.91 -2.21
C HIS A 46 -3.27 -15.98 -3.61
N ASP A 47 -2.47 -16.23 -4.65
CA ASP A 47 -2.90 -16.21 -6.05
C ASP A 47 -3.58 -14.88 -6.45
N VAL A 48 -2.97 -13.77 -6.04
CA VAL A 48 -3.46 -12.40 -6.29
C VAL A 48 -2.56 -11.69 -7.29
N CYS A 49 -3.16 -10.80 -8.08
CA CYS A 49 -2.45 -9.90 -8.97
C CYS A 49 -3.02 -8.50 -8.91
N LEU A 50 -2.26 -7.53 -9.39
CA LEU A 50 -2.64 -6.13 -9.41
C LEU A 50 -3.52 -5.81 -10.63
N SER A 51 -4.59 -5.03 -10.45
CA SER A 51 -5.57 -4.72 -11.51
C SER A 51 -5.06 -3.73 -12.57
N ASP A 52 -4.19 -2.79 -12.17
CA ASP A 52 -3.92 -1.57 -12.95
C ASP A 52 -2.60 -1.61 -13.74
N LYS A 53 -2.01 -2.80 -13.91
CA LYS A 53 -0.71 -2.94 -14.53
C LYS A 53 -0.81 -3.28 -16.01
N LEU A 54 -0.62 -2.26 -16.85
CA LEU A 54 -0.17 -2.39 -18.24
C LEU A 54 1.35 -2.59 -18.26
N THR A 55 1.86 -3.76 -17.87
CA THR A 55 3.25 -4.12 -18.19
C THR A 55 3.30 -5.34 -19.09
N VAL A 56 3.67 -5.06 -20.33
CA VAL A 56 4.11 -5.99 -21.37
C VAL A 56 5.19 -6.91 -20.77
N GLY A 57 4.93 -8.22 -20.75
CA GLY A 57 5.97 -9.25 -20.56
C GLY A 57 5.86 -10.15 -19.32
N ARG A 58 5.10 -9.81 -18.28
CA ARG A 58 4.91 -10.69 -17.10
C ARG A 58 3.45 -10.76 -16.67
N ARG A 59 2.59 -11.17 -17.60
CA ARG A 59 1.16 -11.34 -17.35
C ARG A 59 0.98 -12.59 -16.48
N ARG A 60 0.88 -12.43 -15.15
CA ARG A 60 0.18 -13.44 -14.34
C ARG A 60 -1.27 -13.41 -14.81
N VAL A 61 -1.73 -14.53 -15.36
CA VAL A 61 -3.15 -14.74 -15.64
C VAL A 61 -3.76 -15.22 -14.34
N CYS A 62 -4.46 -14.31 -13.68
CA CYS A 62 -5.18 -14.55 -12.44
C CYS A 62 -6.66 -14.54 -12.80
N GLY A 63 -7.45 -15.40 -12.15
CA GLY A 63 -8.90 -15.42 -12.34
C GLY A 63 -9.52 -14.04 -12.06
N GLN A 64 -10.73 -13.80 -12.58
CA GLN A 64 -11.44 -12.53 -12.40
C GLN A 64 -11.50 -12.08 -10.93
N ASP A 65 -11.53 -13.03 -9.98
CA ASP A 65 -11.60 -12.80 -8.53
C ASP A 65 -10.26 -12.45 -7.85
N GLY A 66 -9.15 -12.47 -8.60
CA GLY A 66 -7.80 -12.26 -8.09
C GLY A 66 -7.25 -10.84 -8.24
N ARG A 67 -8.04 -9.89 -8.77
CA ARG A 67 -7.59 -8.52 -9.07
C ARG A 67 -7.63 -7.63 -7.83
N LEU A 68 -6.47 -7.11 -7.43
CA LEU A 68 -6.29 -6.17 -6.33
C LEU A 68 -5.99 -4.77 -6.90
N ALA A 69 -6.85 -3.80 -6.58
CA ALA A 69 -6.58 -2.39 -6.81
C ALA A 69 -5.90 -1.79 -5.58
N ILE A 70 -4.85 -0.99 -5.80
CA ILE A 70 -4.16 -0.23 -4.76
C ILE A 70 -4.21 1.23 -5.17
N ASP A 71 -4.86 2.04 -4.36
CA ASP A 71 -5.07 3.48 -4.56
C ASP A 71 -5.03 4.24 -3.22
N SER A 72 -5.28 5.55 -3.26
CA SER A 72 -5.37 6.40 -2.06
C SER A 72 -6.52 5.99 -1.13
N GLY A 73 -7.66 5.55 -1.68
CA GLY A 73 -8.81 5.07 -0.90
C GLY A 73 -8.51 3.80 -0.10
N SER A 74 -7.51 3.03 -0.50
CA SER A 74 -7.00 1.87 0.23
C SER A 74 -5.94 2.18 1.30
N CYS A 75 -5.60 3.45 1.54
CA CYS A 75 -4.50 3.85 2.42
C CYS A 75 -5.01 4.59 3.66
N ALA A 76 -4.83 4.02 4.86
CA ALA A 76 -5.30 4.66 6.10
C ALA A 76 -4.61 6.00 6.34
N LEU A 77 -3.36 6.16 5.89
CA LEU A 77 -2.66 7.44 5.97
C LEU A 77 -3.28 8.52 5.06
N CYS A 78 -3.79 8.16 3.89
CA CYS A 78 -4.51 9.09 3.03
C CYS A 78 -5.85 9.50 3.62
N TRP A 79 -6.50 8.63 4.40
CA TRP A 79 -7.71 8.97 5.15
C TRP A 79 -7.42 9.79 6.41
N SER A 80 -6.22 9.65 7.00
CA SER A 80 -5.81 10.43 8.17
C SER A 80 -5.27 11.82 7.83
N ALA A 81 -4.78 12.01 6.60
CA ALA A 81 -4.26 13.28 6.12
C ALA A 81 -5.42 14.16 5.65
N ASP A 82 -5.51 15.39 6.15
CA ASP A 82 -6.61 16.30 5.85
C ASP A 82 -6.37 16.92 4.46
N VAL A 83 -7.05 16.36 3.44
CA VAL A 83 -7.16 16.76 2.01
C VAL A 83 -5.85 16.92 1.22
N SER A 84 -4.72 17.16 1.87
CA SER A 84 -3.42 17.47 1.28
C SER A 84 -2.38 16.40 1.64
N CYS A 85 -1.64 15.95 0.63
CA CYS A 85 -0.51 15.02 0.82
C CYS A 85 0.60 15.62 1.69
N ASP A 86 0.70 16.96 1.79
CA ASP A 86 1.68 17.67 2.61
C ASP A 86 1.48 17.44 4.11
N SER A 87 0.21 17.25 4.52
CA SER A 87 -0.12 16.93 5.92
C SER A 87 0.14 15.46 6.28
N CYS A 88 0.36 14.60 5.28
CA CYS A 88 0.59 13.18 5.49
C CYS A 88 1.91 12.95 6.24
N LEU A 89 1.91 11.99 7.16
CA LEU A 89 3.10 11.61 7.89
C LEU A 89 4.26 11.20 6.98
N LEU A 90 3.99 10.54 5.85
CA LEU A 90 5.04 10.15 4.91
C LEU A 90 5.75 11.37 4.33
N ALA A 91 5.01 12.43 3.99
CA ALA A 91 5.58 13.69 3.54
C ALA A 91 6.40 14.37 4.64
N ARG A 92 5.91 14.36 5.89
CA ARG A 92 6.65 14.91 7.04
C ARG A 92 7.97 14.18 7.31
N VAL A 93 8.02 12.87 7.08
CA VAL A 93 9.19 12.02 7.38
C VAL A 93 10.23 11.99 6.24
N SER A 94 9.78 12.11 4.99
CA SER A 94 10.65 12.08 3.81
C SER A 94 10.95 13.46 3.21
N GLY A 95 10.14 14.47 3.54
CA GLY A 95 10.20 15.81 2.93
C GLY A 95 9.43 15.92 1.61
N PHE A 96 8.81 14.85 1.12
CA PHE A 96 8.07 14.82 -0.14
C PHE A 96 6.89 13.83 -0.06
N PRO A 97 5.78 14.05 -0.79
CA PRO A 97 4.66 13.13 -0.76
C PRO A 97 5.00 11.79 -1.40
N CYS A 98 4.27 10.74 -1.04
CA CYS A 98 4.62 9.38 -1.46
C CYS A 98 4.49 9.14 -2.98
N ASP A 99 3.74 9.99 -3.67
CA ASP A 99 3.50 10.06 -5.10
C ASP A 99 4.33 11.14 -5.82
N ALA A 100 5.30 11.76 -5.14
CA ALA A 100 6.18 12.77 -5.72
C ALA A 100 6.81 12.30 -7.04
N GLU A 101 6.84 13.19 -8.03
CA GLU A 101 7.47 12.89 -9.32
C GLU A 101 8.98 12.66 -9.15
N GLY A 102 9.52 11.70 -9.90
CA GLY A 102 10.95 11.34 -9.86
C GLY A 102 11.34 10.38 -8.73
N GLU A 103 10.98 10.69 -7.48
CA GLU A 103 11.56 10.03 -6.28
C GLU A 103 10.52 9.38 -5.34
N GLY A 104 9.23 9.55 -5.58
CA GLY A 104 8.18 9.00 -4.72
C GLY A 104 8.15 7.47 -4.69
N PRO A 105 8.05 6.82 -3.51
CA PRO A 105 8.01 5.36 -3.40
C PRO A 105 6.82 4.72 -4.12
N TRP A 106 5.73 5.45 -4.34
CA TRP A 106 4.61 4.99 -5.16
C TRP A 106 5.03 4.69 -6.61
N ARG A 107 5.95 5.48 -7.16
CA ARG A 107 6.40 5.35 -8.55
C ARG A 107 7.25 4.10 -8.75
N ALA A 108 8.12 3.76 -7.80
CA ALA A 108 8.87 2.51 -7.82
C ALA A 108 7.93 1.31 -7.83
N PHE A 109 6.89 1.35 -6.98
CA PHE A 109 5.86 0.31 -7.03
C PHE A 109 5.12 0.30 -8.36
N TYR A 110 4.67 1.44 -8.87
CA TYR A 110 3.89 1.51 -10.10
C TYR A 110 4.68 1.02 -11.33
N ARG A 111 5.95 1.43 -11.48
CA ARG A 111 6.79 1.09 -12.63
C ARG A 111 7.46 -0.28 -12.53
N ASP A 112 7.99 -0.60 -11.36
CA ASP A 112 8.95 -1.69 -11.21
C ASP A 112 8.41 -2.87 -10.38
N ASP A 113 7.15 -2.80 -9.93
CA ASP A 113 6.53 -3.79 -9.03
C ASP A 113 7.29 -3.92 -7.69
N ASP A 114 8.02 -2.88 -7.30
CA ASP A 114 8.83 -2.88 -6.07
C ASP A 114 8.10 -2.16 -4.91
N PRO A 115 7.55 -2.91 -3.93
CA PRO A 115 6.92 -2.31 -2.76
C PRO A 115 7.93 -1.87 -1.70
N GLU A 116 9.21 -2.26 -1.78
CA GLU A 116 10.17 -2.06 -0.71
C GLU A 116 10.47 -0.58 -0.40
N PRO A 117 10.55 0.35 -1.37
CA PRO A 117 10.71 1.78 -1.08
C PRO A 117 9.59 2.33 -0.20
N MET A 118 8.34 1.91 -0.44
CA MET A 118 7.22 2.33 0.40
C MET A 118 7.24 1.67 1.77
N ILE A 119 7.58 0.37 1.83
CA ILE A 119 7.72 -0.35 3.10
C ILE A 119 8.79 0.31 3.97
N ALA A 120 9.96 0.63 3.42
CA ALA A 120 11.03 1.30 4.13
C ALA A 120 10.60 2.67 4.66
N LEU A 121 9.86 3.45 3.87
CA LEU A 121 9.34 4.74 4.32
C LEU A 121 8.30 4.58 5.44
N LEU A 122 7.41 3.59 5.35
CA LEU A 122 6.42 3.29 6.38
C LEU A 122 7.05 2.79 7.68
N GLU A 123 8.11 1.98 7.60
CA GLU A 123 8.89 1.54 8.76
C GLU A 123 9.62 2.72 9.43
N LYS A 124 10.19 3.63 8.63
CA LYS A 124 10.76 4.89 9.14
C LYS A 124 9.67 5.75 9.81
N ALA A 125 8.49 5.87 9.20
CA ALA A 125 7.39 6.63 9.75
C ALA A 125 6.89 6.04 11.08
N LEU A 126 6.80 4.71 11.18
CA LEU A 126 6.40 4.00 12.40
C LEU A 126 7.36 4.22 13.57
N ALA A 127 8.66 4.40 13.29
CA ALA A 127 9.65 4.73 14.31
C ALA A 127 9.53 6.19 14.82
N ASN A 128 8.77 7.04 14.11
CA ASN A 128 8.54 8.45 14.43
C ASN A 128 7.09 8.74 14.93
N THR A 129 6.32 7.69 15.25
CA THR A 129 4.95 7.76 15.80
C THR A 129 4.83 7.06 17.14
#